data_AF-A0A166UPX5-F1
#
_entry.id   AF-A0A166UPX5-F1
#
_cell.length_a   1.000
_cell.length_b   1.000
_cell.length_c   1.000
_cell.angle_alpha   90.00
_cell.angle_beta   90.00
_cell.angle_gamma   90.00
#
_symmetry.space_group_name_H-M   'P 1'
#
loop_
_entity.id
_entity.type
_entity.pdbx_description
1 polymer ?
#
loop_
_entity_poly.entity_id
_entity_poly.type
_entity_poly.pdbx_seq_one_letter_code
_entity_poly.pdbx_strand_id
1 'polypeptide(L)'
;MLLGQVVAISVASNLFYLALSLSSPPSAATKRTPLYAPPALWLSVLLSFVTIGLVPMTNDRTFLPNLLAMHALLVVPLFASAPSHSAKRSAFSMRIRTLYSLVTIVALILRIRTIATALSAIPRGMQSLKSLATIAWQVLHSHPAQSSIGWDVIWTTASFFAWKFIGPETTTGRAGDESWLGFGFKTLSLISETIVASAGVSAPEDWRKHEGDPVELKED
;
A
#
# COMPACT_ATOMS: atom_id res chain seq x y z
N MET A 1 -7.74 -24.03 -9.48
CA MET A 1 -7.00 -23.94 -8.20
C MET A 1 -6.23 -22.63 -8.00
N LEU A 2 -5.98 -21.83 -9.04
CA LEU A 2 -5.38 -20.48 -8.89
C LEU A 2 -6.31 -19.44 -8.22
N LEU A 3 -7.64 -19.57 -8.35
CA LEU A 3 -8.60 -18.64 -7.75
C LEU A 3 -8.48 -18.53 -6.21
N GLY A 4 -8.03 -19.59 -5.54
CA GLY A 4 -7.83 -19.62 -4.09
C GLY A 4 -6.50 -19.02 -3.61
N GLN A 5 -5.48 -18.92 -4.46
CA GLN A 5 -4.23 -18.22 -4.14
C GLN A 5 -4.34 -16.71 -4.36
N VAL A 6 -5.33 -16.27 -5.15
CA VAL A 6 -5.43 -14.88 -5.61
C VAL A 6 -6.26 -14.04 -4.65
N VAL A 7 -7.42 -14.52 -4.19
CA VAL A 7 -8.20 -13.89 -3.09
C VAL A 7 -7.38 -13.67 -1.80
N ALA A 8 -6.23 -14.33 -1.65
CA ALA A 8 -5.36 -14.16 -0.50
C ALA A 8 -4.86 -12.70 -0.32
N ILE A 9 -4.58 -11.95 -1.39
CA ILE A 9 -4.03 -10.58 -1.25
C ILE A 9 -5.11 -9.61 -0.74
N SER A 10 -6.30 -9.67 -1.33
CA SER A 10 -7.44 -8.86 -0.90
C SER A 10 -7.90 -9.23 0.51
N VAL A 11 -7.97 -10.53 0.82
CA VAL A 11 -8.29 -11.00 2.18
C VAL A 11 -7.22 -10.60 3.20
N ALA A 12 -5.93 -10.78 2.89
CA ALA A 12 -4.85 -10.37 3.78
C ALA A 12 -4.87 -8.86 4.06
N SER A 13 -5.16 -8.06 3.03
CA SER A 13 -5.29 -6.60 3.18
C SER A 13 -6.50 -6.22 4.04
N ASN A 14 -7.64 -6.89 3.84
CA ASN A 14 -8.83 -6.69 4.67
C ASN A 14 -8.61 -7.09 6.12
N LEU A 15 -7.93 -8.22 6.37
CA LEU A 15 -7.54 -8.64 7.72
C LEU A 15 -6.57 -7.64 8.36
N PHE A 16 -5.66 -7.06 7.58
CA PHE A 16 -4.78 -6.01 8.06
C PHE A 16 -5.56 -4.74 8.46
N TYR A 17 -6.50 -4.28 7.63
CA TYR A 17 -7.36 -3.15 7.98
C TYR A 17 -8.23 -3.42 9.21
N LEU A 18 -8.77 -4.64 9.32
CA LEU A 18 -9.52 -5.07 10.50
C LEU A 18 -8.63 -5.08 11.75
N ALA A 19 -7.40 -5.58 11.65
CA ALA A 19 -6.45 -5.57 12.75
C ALA A 19 -6.10 -4.15 13.19
N LEU A 20 -5.94 -3.21 12.25
CA LEU A 20 -5.76 -1.79 12.59
C LEU A 20 -6.98 -1.25 13.34
N SER A 21 -8.19 -1.46 12.81
CA SER A 21 -9.42 -0.97 13.46
C SER A 21 -9.68 -1.55 14.85
N LEU A 22 -9.25 -2.80 15.09
CA LEU A 22 -9.39 -3.46 16.40
C LEU A 22 -8.22 -3.19 17.34
N SER A 23 -7.08 -2.71 16.83
CA SER A 23 -5.93 -2.40 17.68
C SER A 23 -6.24 -1.18 18.54
N SER A 24 -6.09 -1.31 19.86
CA SER A 24 -6.23 -0.15 20.73
C SER A 24 -5.11 0.86 20.41
N PRO A 25 -5.43 2.15 20.25
CA PRO A 25 -4.40 3.16 20.09
C PRO A 25 -3.47 3.10 21.31
N PRO A 26 -2.14 3.09 21.13
CA PRO A 26 -1.21 3.12 22.25
C PRO A 26 -1.54 4.31 23.15
N SER A 27 -1.57 4.09 24.47
CA SER A 27 -1.87 5.13 25.43
C SER A 27 -0.93 6.33 25.22
N ALA A 28 -1.52 7.53 25.15
CA ALA A 28 -0.83 8.81 24.92
C ALA A 28 0.34 9.09 25.89
N ALA A 29 0.44 8.34 26.99
CA ALA A 29 1.54 8.38 27.95
C ALA A 29 2.87 7.77 27.42
N THR A 30 2.85 7.03 26.30
CA THR A 30 4.05 6.38 25.78
C THR A 30 4.84 7.36 24.89
N LYS A 31 5.97 7.86 25.39
CA LYS A 31 6.89 8.71 24.62
C LYS A 31 7.17 8.06 23.26
N ARG A 32 6.94 8.80 22.17
CA ARG A 32 7.15 8.37 20.77
C ARG A 32 8.62 7.97 20.54
N THR A 33 8.95 6.71 20.78
CA THR A 33 10.27 6.18 20.42
C THR A 33 10.33 6.05 18.90
N PRO A 34 11.35 6.62 18.22
CA PRO A 34 11.49 6.47 16.79
C PRO A 34 11.63 4.99 16.43
N LEU A 35 10.71 4.50 15.58
CA LEU A 35 10.74 3.14 15.04
C LEU A 35 11.80 3.06 13.93
N TYR A 36 12.68 2.05 14.05
CA TYR A 36 13.71 1.76 13.07
C TYR A 36 13.45 0.40 12.42
N ALA A 37 13.57 0.37 11.09
CA ALA A 37 13.54 -0.84 10.30
C ALA A 37 14.90 -1.54 10.36
N PRO A 38 14.95 -2.84 10.71
CA PRO A 38 16.19 -3.62 10.65
C PRO A 38 16.64 -3.81 9.19
N PRO A 39 17.94 -4.05 8.96
CA PRO A 39 18.50 -4.22 7.61
C PRO A 39 17.86 -5.34 6.81
N ALA A 40 17.53 -6.46 7.43
CA ALA A 40 16.82 -7.56 6.77
C ALA A 40 15.49 -7.10 6.17
N LEU A 41 14.74 -6.24 6.87
CA LEU A 41 13.45 -5.73 6.41
C LEU A 41 13.62 -4.73 5.26
N TRP A 42 14.40 -3.66 5.47
CA TRP A 42 14.51 -2.63 4.43
C TRP A 42 15.20 -3.15 3.17
N LEU A 43 16.23 -4.01 3.31
CA LEU A 43 16.94 -4.59 2.17
C LEU A 43 16.05 -5.56 1.38
N SER A 44 15.30 -6.42 2.07
CA SER A 44 14.33 -7.32 1.43
C SER A 44 13.30 -6.54 0.61
N VAL A 45 12.72 -5.48 1.20
CA VAL A 45 11.72 -4.65 0.53
C VAL A 45 12.30 -3.96 -0.71
N LEU A 46 13.47 -3.33 -0.59
CA LEU A 46 14.09 -2.63 -1.75
C LEU A 46 14.53 -3.61 -2.84
N LEU A 47 15.07 -4.77 -2.48
CA LEU A 47 15.47 -5.77 -3.46
C LEU A 47 14.25 -6.40 -4.16
N SER A 48 13.11 -6.51 -3.46
CA SER A 48 11.83 -6.91 -4.07
C SER A 48 11.39 -5.90 -5.13
N PHE A 49 11.56 -4.59 -4.91
CA PHE A 49 11.29 -3.58 -5.95
C PHE A 49 12.18 -3.73 -7.19
N VAL A 50 13.44 -4.15 -7.01
CA VAL A 50 14.32 -4.46 -8.15
C VAL A 50 13.74 -5.61 -8.97
N THR A 51 13.32 -6.71 -8.34
CA THR A 51 12.69 -7.84 -9.05
C THR A 51 11.41 -7.44 -9.77
N ILE A 52 10.59 -6.55 -9.19
CA ILE A 52 9.40 -5.99 -9.84
C ILE A 52 9.78 -5.15 -11.07
N GLY A 53 10.80 -4.29 -10.95
CA GLY A 53 11.26 -3.44 -12.05
C GLY A 53 11.90 -4.21 -13.21
N LEU A 54 12.37 -5.44 -12.96
CA LEU A 54 12.93 -6.35 -13.95
C LEU A 54 11.86 -7.17 -14.69
N VAL A 55 10.64 -7.29 -14.16
CA VAL A 55 9.55 -8.09 -14.79
C VAL A 55 9.38 -7.80 -16.29
N PRO A 56 9.34 -6.54 -16.77
CA PRO A 56 9.17 -6.26 -18.20
C PRO A 56 10.32 -6.75 -19.08
N MET A 57 11.48 -7.05 -18.50
CA MET A 57 12.68 -7.54 -19.18
C MET A 57 12.87 -9.06 -18.99
N THR A 58 11.91 -9.74 -18.38
CA THR A 58 11.96 -11.20 -18.23
C THR A 58 11.42 -11.91 -19.46
N ASN A 59 11.92 -13.13 -19.65
CA ASN A 59 11.57 -14.04 -20.74
C ASN A 59 10.91 -15.28 -20.12
N ASP A 60 10.37 -16.19 -20.93
CA ASP A 60 9.71 -17.43 -20.44
C ASP A 60 10.57 -18.24 -19.44
N ARG A 61 11.89 -18.21 -19.59
CA ARG A 61 12.84 -18.90 -18.70
C ARG A 61 13.17 -18.14 -17.42
N THR A 62 13.11 -16.81 -17.43
CA THR A 62 13.52 -15.95 -16.30
C THR A 62 12.35 -15.40 -15.50
N PHE A 63 11.13 -15.47 -16.05
CA PHE A 63 9.90 -15.03 -15.39
C PHE A 63 9.66 -15.77 -14.07
N LEU A 64 9.68 -17.11 -14.10
CA LEU A 64 9.39 -17.92 -12.91
C LEU A 64 10.46 -17.75 -11.82
N PRO A 65 11.78 -17.78 -12.10
CA PRO A 65 12.79 -17.48 -11.10
C PRO A 65 12.67 -16.07 -10.50
N ASN A 66 12.36 -15.05 -11.31
CA ASN A 66 12.17 -13.69 -10.82
C ASN A 66 10.94 -13.59 -9.90
N LEU A 67 9.85 -14.28 -10.27
CA LEU A 67 8.65 -14.38 -9.44
C LEU A 67 8.94 -15.14 -8.14
N LEU A 68 9.70 -16.22 -8.16
CA LEU A 68 10.08 -16.92 -6.94
C LEU A 68 10.97 -16.03 -6.06
N ALA A 69 11.91 -15.28 -6.65
CA ALA A 69 12.79 -14.38 -5.94
C ALA A 69 12.02 -13.27 -5.20
N MET A 70 11.03 -12.62 -5.84
CA MET A 70 10.22 -11.60 -5.15
C MET A 70 9.48 -12.17 -3.94
N HIS A 71 8.94 -13.39 -4.04
CA HIS A 71 8.24 -14.03 -2.92
C HIS A 71 9.20 -14.48 -1.82
N ALA A 72 10.34 -15.09 -2.18
CA ALA A 72 11.36 -15.50 -1.22
C ALA A 72 11.89 -14.31 -0.42
N LEU A 73 12.10 -13.17 -1.07
CA LEU A 73 12.53 -11.94 -0.39
C LEU A 73 11.53 -11.49 0.67
N LEU A 74 10.22 -11.53 0.39
CA LEU A 74 9.18 -11.16 1.37
C LEU A 74 9.17 -12.06 2.62
N VAL A 75 9.70 -13.28 2.52
CA VAL A 75 9.78 -14.23 3.63
C VAL A 75 11.02 -14.00 4.50
N VAL A 76 12.11 -13.43 3.95
CA VAL A 76 13.37 -13.20 4.69
C VAL A 76 13.16 -12.42 6.02
N PRO A 77 12.39 -11.32 6.07
CA PRO A 77 12.17 -10.59 7.31
C PRO A 77 11.41 -11.38 8.38
N LEU A 78 10.66 -12.43 8.01
CA LEU A 78 9.92 -13.26 8.96
C LEU A 78 10.85 -14.15 9.80
N PHE A 79 11.99 -14.55 9.23
CA PHE A 79 13.00 -15.35 9.92
C PHE A 79 14.09 -14.49 10.58
N ALA A 80 14.26 -13.25 10.14
CA ALA A 80 15.13 -12.29 10.78
C ALA A 80 14.48 -11.78 12.08
N SER A 81 14.70 -12.53 13.17
CA SER A 81 14.38 -12.22 14.59
C SER A 81 13.59 -10.93 14.85
N ALA A 82 12.41 -11.09 15.46
CA ALA A 82 11.46 -10.04 15.79
C ALA A 82 12.12 -8.76 16.34
N PRO A 83 11.61 -7.57 15.98
CA PRO A 83 12.13 -6.31 16.48
C PRO A 83 12.01 -6.32 18.01
N SER A 84 13.14 -6.53 18.68
CA SER A 84 13.22 -6.25 20.10
C SER A 84 12.87 -4.77 20.26
N HIS A 85 11.83 -4.46 21.04
CA HIS A 85 11.47 -3.08 21.42
C HIS A 85 12.63 -2.33 22.10
N SER A 86 13.73 -3.03 22.41
CA SER A 86 14.97 -2.51 22.95
C SER A 86 16.19 -2.81 22.06
N ALA A 87 15.99 -3.00 20.75
CA ALA A 87 17.07 -3.20 19.81
C ALA A 87 17.94 -1.93 19.78
N LYS A 88 19.09 -2.00 20.44
CA LYS A 88 20.16 -0.99 20.36
C LYS A 88 20.33 -0.59 18.90
N ARG A 89 20.36 0.72 18.64
CA ARG A 89 20.55 1.32 17.31
C ARG A 89 21.66 0.59 16.56
N SER A 90 21.29 -0.34 15.70
CA SER A 90 22.23 -0.99 14.79
C SER A 90 22.72 0.06 13.81
N ALA A 91 24.01 0.03 13.48
CA ALA A 91 24.64 0.99 12.56
C ALA A 91 23.92 1.06 11.19
N PHE A 92 23.21 0.00 10.80
CA PHE A 92 22.51 -0.12 9.52
C PHE A 92 20.98 -0.05 9.63
N SER A 93 20.47 0.44 10.76
CA SER A 93 19.02 0.62 10.96
C SER A 93 18.52 1.90 10.26
N MET A 94 17.41 1.78 9.54
CA MET A 94 16.81 2.90 8.79
C MET A 94 15.54 3.38 9.51
N ARG A 95 15.31 4.70 9.57
CA ARG A 95 14.05 5.21 10.14
C ARG A 95 12.87 4.75 9.29
N ILE A 96 11.81 4.24 9.92
CA ILE A 96 10.66 3.68 9.18
C ILE A 96 10.01 4.70 8.23
N ARG A 97 9.98 5.99 8.62
CA ARG A 97 9.49 7.08 7.77
C ARG A 97 10.29 7.21 6.47
N THR A 98 11.62 7.12 6.56
CA THR A 98 12.51 7.15 5.40
C THR A 98 12.28 5.95 4.50
N LEU A 99 12.07 4.76 5.08
CA LEU A 99 11.76 3.55 4.31
C LEU A 99 10.44 3.72 3.55
N TYR A 100 9.37 4.20 4.20
CA TYR A 100 8.10 4.46 3.53
C TYR A 100 8.22 5.50 2.42
N SER A 101 8.92 6.62 2.65
CA SER A 101 9.15 7.61 1.60
C SER A 101 9.90 7.02 0.40
N LEU A 102 10.93 6.20 0.65
CA LEU A 102 11.70 5.54 -0.41
C LEU A 102 10.84 4.54 -1.20
N VAL A 103 10.06 3.72 -0.50
CA VAL A 103 9.11 2.77 -1.10
C VAL A 103 8.10 3.50 -1.98
N THR A 104 7.52 4.60 -1.50
CA THR A 104 6.58 5.42 -2.27
C THR A 104 7.23 5.99 -3.54
N ILE A 105 8.43 6.57 -3.43
CA ILE A 105 9.13 7.14 -4.59
C ILE A 105 9.44 6.05 -5.63
N VAL A 106 9.98 4.91 -5.20
CA VAL A 106 10.32 3.81 -6.12
C VAL A 106 9.07 3.23 -6.77
N ALA A 107 8.00 3.02 -5.99
CA ALA A 107 6.72 2.54 -6.52
C ALA A 107 6.13 3.52 -7.56
N LEU A 108 6.21 4.83 -7.31
CA LEU A 108 5.76 5.85 -8.23
C LEU A 108 6.56 5.83 -9.54
N ILE A 109 7.90 5.74 -9.47
CA ILE A 109 8.76 5.65 -10.67
C ILE A 109 8.37 4.43 -11.51
N LEU A 110 8.22 3.25 -10.88
CA LEU A 110 7.82 2.02 -11.57
C LEU A 110 6.43 2.16 -12.18
N ARG A 111 5.48 2.78 -11.48
CA ARG A 111 4.11 3.01 -11.97
C ARG A 111 4.10 3.95 -13.18
N ILE A 112 4.84 5.06 -13.13
CA ILE A 112 4.99 6.00 -14.26
C ILE A 112 5.57 5.27 -15.47
N ARG A 113 6.64 4.49 -15.30
CA ARG A 113 7.26 3.71 -16.38
C ARG A 113 6.27 2.72 -17.00
N THR A 114 5.50 2.01 -16.19
CA THR A 114 4.49 1.06 -16.67
C THR A 114 3.38 1.76 -17.44
N ILE A 115 2.85 2.88 -16.92
CA ILE A 115 1.81 3.66 -17.60
C ILE A 115 2.34 4.25 -18.91
N ALA A 116 3.55 4.81 -18.92
CA ALA A 116 4.16 5.35 -20.12
C ALA A 116 4.36 4.26 -21.20
N THR A 117 4.80 3.07 -20.79
CA THR A 117 4.94 1.92 -21.70
C THR A 117 3.57 1.51 -22.25
N ALA A 118 2.55 1.42 -21.40
CA ALA A 118 1.19 1.08 -21.82
C ALA A 118 0.61 2.13 -22.79
N LEU A 119 0.81 3.42 -22.54
CA LEU A 119 0.39 4.50 -23.43
C LEU A 119 1.13 4.48 -24.76
N SER A 120 2.42 4.14 -24.75
CA SER A 120 3.23 4.04 -25.97
C SER A 120 2.81 2.88 -26.88
N ALA A 121 2.19 1.83 -26.30
CA ALA A 121 1.65 0.71 -27.05
C ALA A 121 0.30 1.04 -27.75
N ILE A 122 -0.37 2.13 -27.37
CA ILE A 122 -1.64 2.55 -27.99
C ILE A 122 -1.34 3.40 -29.23
N PRO A 123 -1.95 3.10 -30.40
CA PRO A 123 -1.80 3.90 -31.61
C PRO A 123 -2.11 5.39 -31.36
N ARG A 124 -1.26 6.29 -31.88
CA ARG A 124 -1.34 7.76 -31.60
C ARG A 124 -2.72 8.37 -31.88
N GLY A 125 -3.45 7.87 -32.87
CA GLY A 125 -4.80 8.34 -33.21
C GLY A 125 -5.90 7.97 -32.20
N MET A 126 -5.60 7.08 -31.25
CA MET A 126 -6.53 6.59 -30.23
C MET A 126 -6.03 6.87 -28.80
N GLN A 127 -5.12 7.83 -28.59
CA GLN A 127 -4.62 8.16 -27.25
C GLN A 127 -5.62 9.01 -26.46
N SER A 128 -6.67 8.37 -25.94
CA SER A 128 -7.67 8.97 -25.05
C SER A 128 -7.70 8.22 -23.72
N LEU A 129 -8.06 8.90 -22.63
CA LEU A 129 -8.30 8.20 -21.35
C LEU A 129 -9.40 7.15 -21.47
N LYS A 130 -10.41 7.42 -22.31
CA LYS A 130 -11.50 6.48 -22.57
C LYS A 130 -10.99 5.20 -23.25
N SER A 131 -10.09 5.31 -24.23
CA SER A 131 -9.53 4.13 -24.90
C SER A 131 -8.59 3.37 -23.98
N LEU A 132 -7.79 4.05 -23.15
CA LEU A 132 -6.98 3.40 -22.12
C LEU A 132 -7.86 2.60 -21.16
N ALA A 133 -8.95 3.19 -20.67
CA ALA A 133 -9.90 2.52 -19.79
C ALA A 133 -10.56 1.31 -20.48
N THR A 134 -11.01 1.46 -21.73
CA THR A 134 -11.60 0.36 -22.51
C THR A 134 -10.61 -0.78 -22.73
N ILE A 135 -9.36 -0.47 -23.09
CA ILE A 135 -8.31 -1.47 -23.31
C ILE A 135 -7.96 -2.13 -21.97
N ALA A 136 -7.79 -1.36 -20.89
CA ALA A 136 -7.54 -1.90 -19.56
C ALA A 136 -8.67 -2.84 -19.11
N TRP A 137 -9.93 -2.48 -19.38
CA TRP A 137 -11.09 -3.31 -19.09
C TRP A 137 -11.10 -4.60 -19.91
N GLN A 138 -10.73 -4.54 -21.19
CA GLN A 138 -10.60 -5.72 -22.04
C GLN A 138 -9.46 -6.63 -21.57
N VAL A 139 -8.29 -6.06 -21.24
CA VAL A 139 -7.15 -6.81 -20.70
C VAL A 139 -7.49 -7.44 -19.35
N LEU A 140 -8.25 -6.74 -18.49
CA LEU A 140 -8.72 -7.28 -17.22
C LEU A 140 -9.57 -8.55 -17.40
N HIS A 141 -10.23 -8.73 -18.54
CA HIS A 141 -11.08 -9.90 -18.81
C HIS A 141 -10.50 -10.85 -19.86
N SER A 142 -9.31 -10.56 -20.39
CA SER A 142 -8.73 -11.34 -21.51
C SER A 142 -8.17 -12.69 -21.05
N HIS A 143 -7.64 -12.75 -19.83
CA HIS A 143 -7.00 -13.96 -19.29
C HIS A 143 -7.39 -14.17 -17.83
N PRO A 144 -7.77 -15.40 -17.41
CA PRO A 144 -8.26 -15.66 -16.05
C PRO A 144 -7.24 -15.28 -14.97
N ALA A 145 -5.94 -15.49 -15.22
CA ALA A 145 -4.89 -15.10 -14.27
C ALA A 145 -4.74 -13.57 -14.14
N GLN A 146 -4.86 -12.82 -15.24
CA GLN A 146 -4.79 -11.35 -15.24
C GLN A 146 -6.02 -10.75 -14.56
N SER A 147 -7.20 -11.31 -14.85
CA SER A 147 -8.46 -10.91 -14.23
C SER A 147 -8.40 -11.05 -12.72
N SER A 148 -7.90 -12.19 -12.24
CA SER A 148 -7.84 -12.47 -10.82
C SER A 148 -6.97 -11.46 -10.05
N ILE A 149 -5.76 -11.17 -10.55
CA ILE A 149 -4.85 -10.18 -9.92
C ILE A 149 -5.43 -8.76 -10.04
N GLY A 150 -6.01 -8.42 -11.19
CA GLY A 150 -6.60 -7.11 -11.40
C GLY A 150 -7.79 -6.84 -10.48
N TRP A 151 -8.63 -7.85 -10.23
CA TRP A 151 -9.74 -7.76 -9.29
C TRP A 151 -9.27 -7.62 -7.84
N ASP A 152 -8.18 -8.25 -7.42
CA ASP A 152 -7.61 -7.99 -6.08
C ASP A 152 -7.18 -6.54 -5.92
N VAL A 153 -6.53 -5.95 -6.93
CA VAL A 153 -6.14 -4.54 -6.87
C VAL A 153 -7.37 -3.64 -6.74
N ILE A 154 -8.45 -3.94 -7.47
CA ILE A 154 -9.72 -3.21 -7.36
C ILE A 154 -10.32 -3.37 -5.96
N TRP A 155 -10.43 -4.60 -5.45
CA TRP A 155 -11.03 -4.88 -4.14
C TRP A 155 -10.22 -4.32 -2.98
N THR A 156 -8.89 -4.47 -2.99
CA THR A 156 -8.01 -3.86 -1.98
C THR A 156 -8.15 -2.34 -1.96
N THR A 157 -8.24 -1.71 -3.13
CA THR A 157 -8.48 -0.27 -3.26
C THR A 157 -9.85 0.11 -2.68
N ALA A 158 -10.92 -0.59 -3.08
CA ALA A 158 -12.27 -0.34 -2.58
C ALA A 158 -12.36 -0.52 -1.05
N SER A 159 -11.75 -1.58 -0.51
CA SER A 159 -11.67 -1.81 0.93
C SER A 159 -10.88 -0.74 1.67
N PHE A 160 -9.78 -0.26 1.09
CA PHE A 160 -9.02 0.85 1.68
C PHE A 160 -9.88 2.12 1.78
N PHE A 161 -10.62 2.46 0.71
CA PHE A 161 -11.57 3.56 0.75
C PHE A 161 -12.65 3.34 1.81
N ALA A 162 -13.27 2.16 1.85
CA ALA A 162 -14.27 1.83 2.85
C ALA A 162 -13.72 1.97 4.28
N TRP A 163 -12.52 1.45 4.54
CA TRP A 163 -11.85 1.58 5.83
C TRP A 163 -11.59 3.04 6.21
N LYS A 164 -11.14 3.87 5.26
CA LYS A 164 -10.89 5.30 5.49
C LYS A 164 -12.18 6.08 5.78
N PHE A 165 -13.29 5.76 5.10
CA PHE A 165 -14.58 6.44 5.31
C PHE A 165 -15.33 5.96 6.56
N ILE A 166 -15.21 4.68 6.91
CA ILE A 166 -15.89 4.05 8.07
C ILE A 166 -15.04 4.18 9.34
N GLY A 167 -13.75 4.50 9.20
CA GLY A 167 -12.81 4.63 10.30
C GLY A 167 -13.25 5.64 11.38
N PRO A 168 -12.68 5.53 12.59
CA PRO A 168 -13.12 6.26 13.80
C PRO A 168 -13.04 7.80 13.71
N GLU A 169 -12.49 8.38 12.63
CA GLU A 169 -12.55 9.81 12.33
C GLU A 169 -14.00 10.36 12.30
N THR A 170 -15.00 9.54 12.00
CA THR A 170 -16.40 10.00 11.91
C THR A 170 -17.11 10.11 13.25
N THR A 171 -16.54 9.59 14.34
CA THR A 171 -17.25 9.52 15.64
C THR A 171 -16.76 10.56 16.66
N THR A 172 -15.62 11.22 16.41
CA THR A 172 -15.10 12.29 17.29
C THR A 172 -15.37 13.69 16.71
N GLY A 173 -16.63 14.13 16.81
CA GLY A 173 -16.92 15.47 17.31
C GLY A 173 -16.70 16.70 16.42
N ARG A 174 -17.10 16.70 15.14
CA ARG A 174 -17.44 17.95 14.44
C ARG A 174 -18.53 17.75 13.39
N ALA A 175 -19.71 17.33 13.84
CA ALA A 175 -20.91 17.08 13.02
C ALA A 175 -21.57 18.35 12.44
N GLY A 176 -20.82 19.42 12.17
CA GLY A 176 -21.39 20.74 11.90
C GLY A 176 -21.10 21.39 10.55
N ASP A 177 -20.13 20.90 9.77
CA ASP A 177 -19.71 21.65 8.57
C ASP A 177 -19.11 20.75 7.46
N GLU A 178 -19.82 19.69 7.07
CA GLU A 178 -19.49 18.92 5.86
C GLU A 178 -20.02 19.65 4.61
N SER A 179 -19.30 20.69 4.19
CA SER A 179 -19.47 21.24 2.85
C SER A 179 -19.09 20.17 1.81
N TRP A 180 -19.90 20.01 0.76
CA TRP A 180 -19.64 19.11 -0.38
C TRP A 180 -18.23 19.29 -1.00
N LEU A 181 -17.64 20.49 -0.85
CA LEU A 181 -16.28 20.79 -1.26
C LEU A 181 -15.23 20.07 -0.40
N GLY A 182 -15.44 19.97 0.92
CA GLY A 182 -14.56 19.22 1.82
C GLY A 182 -14.53 17.73 1.50
N PHE A 183 -15.66 17.14 1.11
CA PHE A 183 -15.71 15.76 0.62
C PHE A 183 -14.91 15.59 -0.69
N GLY A 184 -15.01 16.56 -1.61
CA GLY A 184 -14.21 16.57 -2.85
C GLY A 184 -12.71 16.64 -2.60
N PHE A 185 -12.25 17.50 -1.68
CA PHE A 185 -10.82 17.59 -1.34
C PHE A 185 -10.30 16.35 -0.60
N LYS A 186 -11.08 15.77 0.33
CA LYS A 186 -10.71 14.51 0.99
C LYS A 186 -10.61 13.36 0.00
N THR A 187 -11.57 13.21 -0.90
CA THR A 187 -11.54 12.17 -1.94
C THR A 187 -10.39 12.36 -2.92
N LEU A 188 -10.08 13.58 -3.34
CA LEU A 188 -8.90 13.86 -4.18
C LEU A 188 -7.58 13.55 -3.46
N SER A 189 -7.47 13.90 -2.17
CA SER A 189 -6.30 13.53 -1.36
C SER A 189 -6.14 12.02 -1.30
N LEU A 190 -7.23 11.28 -1.02
CA LEU A 190 -7.22 9.81 -0.96
C LEU A 190 -6.91 9.14 -2.30
N ILE A 191 -7.40 9.71 -3.39
CA ILE A 191 -7.06 9.25 -4.75
C ILE A 191 -5.59 9.49 -5.02
N SER A 192 -5.07 10.68 -4.70
CA SER A 192 -3.65 10.99 -4.86
C SER A 192 -2.77 10.09 -3.99
N GLU A 193 -3.20 9.79 -2.76
CA GLU A 193 -2.53 8.84 -1.88
C GLU A 193 -2.56 7.47 -2.53
N THR A 194 -3.71 6.91 -2.90
CA THR A 194 -3.77 5.57 -3.53
C THR A 194 -2.97 5.46 -4.83
N ILE A 195 -2.91 6.55 -5.62
CA ILE A 195 -2.15 6.63 -6.87
C ILE A 195 -0.63 6.77 -6.61
N VAL A 196 -0.23 7.48 -5.55
CA VAL A 196 1.18 7.80 -5.26
C VAL A 196 1.75 6.85 -4.21
N ALA A 197 1.08 6.71 -3.07
CA ALA A 197 1.36 5.83 -1.95
C ALA A 197 0.34 4.67 -1.89
N SER A 198 0.77 3.46 -2.24
CA SER A 198 -0.05 2.26 -2.07
C SER A 198 -0.74 2.22 -0.70
N ALA A 199 -1.96 1.67 -0.64
CA ALA A 199 -2.76 1.58 0.59
C ALA A 199 -2.01 0.97 1.79
N GLY A 200 -1.03 0.09 1.54
CA GLY A 200 -0.18 -0.50 2.58
C GLY A 200 0.85 0.45 3.21
N VAL A 201 1.14 1.59 2.58
CA VAL A 201 2.03 2.64 3.11
C VAL A 201 1.22 3.75 3.79
N SER A 202 0.09 4.12 3.20
CA SER A 202 -0.75 5.22 3.70
C SER A 202 -1.51 4.84 4.97
N ALA A 203 -2.09 3.63 5.05
CA ALA A 203 -2.89 3.21 6.21
C ALA A 203 -2.10 3.23 7.55
N PRO A 204 -0.86 2.70 7.63
CA PRO A 204 -0.07 2.76 8.87
C PRO A 204 0.38 4.18 9.24
N GLU A 205 0.66 5.05 8.25
CA GLU A 205 1.08 6.42 8.52
C GLU A 205 -0.09 7.26 9.06
N ASP A 206 -1.26 7.06 8.49
CA ASP A 206 -2.50 7.72 8.90
C ASP A 206 -2.95 7.27 10.30
N TRP A 207 -2.94 5.96 10.57
CA TRP A 207 -3.20 5.40 11.90
C TRP A 207 -2.35 6.07 13.00
N ARG A 208 -1.06 6.32 12.75
CA ARG A 208 -0.16 6.97 13.72
C ARG A 208 -0.44 8.46 13.94
N LYS A 209 -1.08 9.16 13.00
CA LYS A 209 -1.44 10.57 13.19
C LYS A 209 -2.49 10.70 14.29
N HIS A 210 -3.44 9.76 14.36
CA HIS A 210 -4.52 9.74 15.36
C HIS A 210 -4.08 9.32 16.77
N GLU A 211 -2.90 8.73 16.92
CA GLU A 211 -2.29 8.38 18.23
C GLU A 211 -1.91 9.64 19.06
N GLY A 212 -1.95 10.83 18.47
CA GLY A 212 -1.47 12.07 19.07
C GLY A 212 -2.53 13.01 19.66
N ASP A 213 -3.82 12.79 19.40
CA ASP A 213 -4.85 13.70 19.90
C ASP A 213 -5.24 13.29 21.33
N PRO A 214 -4.94 14.13 22.35
CA PRO A 214 -5.35 13.83 23.70
C PRO A 214 -6.88 13.81 23.73
N VAL A 215 -7.44 12.68 24.16
CA VAL A 215 -8.84 12.62 24.57
C VAL A 215 -8.95 13.55 25.79
N GLU A 216 -9.43 14.77 25.58
CA GLU A 216 -9.88 15.64 26.68
C GLU A 216 -11.01 14.89 27.39
N LEU A 217 -10.65 14.17 28.43
CA LEU A 217 -11.61 13.71 29.41
C LEU A 217 -12.14 14.96 30.09
N LYS A 218 -13.33 15.41 29.66
CA LYS A 218 -14.12 16.33 30.46
C LYS A 218 -14.43 15.62 31.77
N GLU A 219 -13.77 16.07 32.83
CA GLU A 219 -14.17 15.75 34.20
C GLU A 219 -15.50 16.47 34.45
N ASP A 220 -16.57 15.67 34.53
CA ASP A 220 -17.89 16.10 35.04
C ASP A 220 -17.92 16.01 36.57
#